data_AF-A0A8S3G315-F1
#
_entry.id   AF-A0A8S3G315-F1
#
_cell.length_a   1.000
_cell.length_b   1.000
_cell.length_c   1.000
_cell.angle_alpha   90.00
_cell.angle_beta   90.00
_cell.angle_gamma   90.00
#
_symmetry.space_group_name_H-M   'P 1'
#
loop_
_entity.id
_entity.type
_entity.pdbx_description
1 polymer ?
#
loop_
_entity_poly.entity_id
_entity_poly.type
_entity_poly.pdbx_seq_one_letter_code
_entity_poly.pdbx_strand_id
1 'polypeptide(L)'
;FRFFFAERLSLVCHHTEFIRLSEMSSSIRLSLLPIYSFTPLKMDPFQNNTRLTLLGDAAHLMTPNRGMAANTAFADVLDLANVISIDHNKSSLA
;
A
#
# COMPACT_ATOMS: atom_id res chain seq x y z
N PHE A 1 21.59 8.61 15.29
CA PHE A 1 20.20 8.67 14.77
C PHE A 1 19.11 8.72 15.85
N ARG A 2 19.22 8.08 17.03
CA ARG A 2 18.21 8.17 18.11
C ARG A 2 17.93 9.58 18.65
N PHE A 3 18.95 10.41 18.81
CA PHE A 3 18.82 11.73 19.43
C PHE A 3 18.18 12.80 18.53
N PHE A 4 18.22 12.64 17.21
CA PHE A 4 17.83 13.72 16.29
C PHE A 4 16.32 13.88 16.05
N PHE A 5 15.52 12.83 16.32
CA PHE A 5 14.09 12.84 15.98
C PHE A 5 13.22 13.42 17.10
N ALA A 6 13.36 12.94 18.33
CA ALA A 6 12.59 13.43 19.48
C ALA A 6 12.86 14.91 19.78
N GLU A 7 14.13 15.34 19.69
CA GLU A 7 14.55 16.72 19.91
C GLU A 7 14.04 17.68 18.82
N ARG A 8 13.87 17.20 17.58
CA ARG A 8 13.19 17.96 16.52
C ARG A 8 11.67 17.96 16.66
N LEU A 9 11.08 16.89 17.19
CA LEU A 9 9.62 16.77 17.34
C LEU A 9 9.11 17.77 18.38
N SER A 10 9.82 17.94 19.50
CA SER A 10 9.47 18.88 20.56
C SER A 10 9.57 20.35 20.14
N LEU A 11 10.34 20.66 19.09
CA LEU A 11 10.41 21.98 18.46
C LEU A 11 9.19 22.32 17.60
N VAL A 12 8.41 21.32 17.18
CA VAL A 12 7.31 21.49 16.21
C VAL A 12 5.96 21.03 16.79
N CYS A 13 5.97 20.20 17.82
CA CYS A 13 4.78 19.69 18.50
C CYS A 13 4.95 19.86 20.02
N HIS A 14 4.01 20.56 20.67
CA HIS A 14 4.03 20.80 22.12
C HIS A 14 3.10 19.88 22.91
N HIS A 15 2.45 18.90 22.25
CA HIS A 15 1.52 18.00 22.93
C HIS A 15 2.27 16.91 23.69
N THR A 16 2.24 16.97 25.01
CA THR A 16 3.02 16.12 25.93
C THR A 16 2.84 14.62 25.68
N GLU A 17 1.60 14.16 25.52
CA GLU A 17 1.35 12.72 25.26
C GLU A 17 1.87 12.26 23.89
N PHE A 18 1.91 13.14 22.90
CA PHE A 18 2.42 12.79 21.57
C PHE A 18 3.93 12.60 21.60
N ILE A 19 4.65 13.50 22.30
CA ILE A 19 6.09 13.38 22.54
C ILE A 19 6.39 12.08 23.30
N ARG A 20 5.66 11.82 24.39
CA ARG A 20 5.82 10.61 25.21
C ARG A 20 5.64 9.32 24.39
N LEU A 21 4.58 9.22 23.60
CA LEU A 21 4.33 8.04 22.75
C LEU A 21 5.40 7.87 21.65
N SER A 22 5.91 8.98 21.11
CA SER A 22 7.00 8.96 20.12
C SER A 22 8.30 8.44 20.74
N GLU A 23 8.67 8.89 21.94
CA GLU A 23 9.86 8.43 22.66
C GLU A 23 9.79 6.94 23.03
N MET A 24 8.60 6.43 23.33
CA MET A 24 8.37 5.00 23.60
C MET A 24 8.46 4.13 22.34
N SER A 25 8.37 4.74 21.15
CA SER A 25 8.42 4.01 19.88
C SER A 25 9.86 3.64 19.51
N SER A 26 10.09 2.40 19.08
CA SER A 26 11.41 1.95 18.65
C SER A 26 11.91 2.74 17.44
N SER A 27 13.19 3.12 17.39
CA SER A 27 13.78 3.90 16.30
C SER A 27 13.65 3.27 14.91
N ILE A 28 13.49 1.95 14.81
CA ILE A 28 13.24 1.24 13.54
C ILE A 28 11.83 1.57 12.97
N ARG A 29 10.88 1.94 13.83
CA ARG A 29 9.49 2.27 13.47
C ARG A 29 9.25 3.76 13.21
N LEU A 30 10.26 4.61 13.40
CA LEU A 30 10.19 6.06 13.15
C LEU A 30 10.98 6.46 11.89
N SER A 31 11.03 5.57 10.89
CA SER A 31 11.66 5.88 9.62
C SER A 31 10.89 7.01 8.92
N LEU A 32 11.63 8.04 8.50
CA LEU A 32 11.11 9.10 7.65
C LEU A 32 11.04 8.59 6.22
N LEU A 33 9.91 7.99 5.85
CA LEU A 33 9.65 7.57 4.49
C LEU A 33 8.89 8.67 3.75
N PRO A 34 9.37 9.11 2.58
CA PRO A 34 8.60 10.01 1.73
C PRO A 34 7.30 9.33 1.30
N ILE A 35 6.20 10.09 1.33
CA ILE A 35 4.88 9.61 0.91
C ILE A 35 4.73 9.91 -0.59
N TYR A 36 4.49 8.87 -1.37
CA TYR A 36 4.21 8.96 -2.80
C TYR A 36 2.84 8.38 -3.12
N SER A 37 2.28 8.79 -4.26
CA SER A 37 1.10 8.17 -4.87
C SER A 37 1.18 8.29 -6.38
N PHE A 38 0.47 7.41 -7.08
CA PHE A 38 0.34 7.46 -8.53
C PHE A 38 -1.11 7.63 -8.95
N THR A 39 -1.32 8.22 -10.13
CA THR A 39 -2.63 8.20 -10.76
C THR A 39 -2.89 6.78 -11.29
N PRO A 40 -4.02 6.13 -10.93
CA PRO A 40 -4.29 4.77 -11.39
C PRO A 40 -4.28 4.66 -12.92
N LEU A 41 -3.81 3.52 -13.41
CA LEU A 41 -3.87 3.19 -14.83
C LEU A 41 -5.35 3.13 -15.27
N LYS A 42 -5.71 3.84 -16.35
CA LYS A 42 -7.09 3.90 -16.87
C LYS A 42 -7.45 2.75 -17.82
N MET A 43 -6.57 1.76 -17.96
CA MET A 43 -6.74 0.64 -18.87
C MET A 43 -7.33 -0.57 -18.14
N ASP A 44 -8.08 -1.39 -18.85
CA ASP A 44 -8.49 -2.69 -18.33
C ASP A 44 -7.21 -3.53 -18.06
N PRO A 45 -7.02 -4.03 -16.82
CA PRO A 45 -5.81 -4.75 -16.42
C PRO A 45 -5.57 -6.05 -17.22
N PHE A 46 -6.54 -6.52 -18.00
CA PHE A 46 -6.46 -7.72 -18.84
C PHE A 46 -6.38 -7.44 -20.34
N GLN A 47 -6.49 -6.18 -20.76
CA GLN A 47 -6.64 -5.83 -22.18
C GLN A 47 -5.33 -5.93 -22.99
N ASN A 48 -4.20 -5.60 -22.37
CA ASN A 48 -2.93 -5.41 -23.08
C ASN A 48 -2.01 -6.63 -23.08
N ASN A 49 -2.15 -7.53 -22.10
CA ASN A 49 -1.35 -8.75 -22.02
C ASN A 49 -2.15 -9.85 -21.31
N THR A 50 -2.37 -10.99 -21.96
CA THR A 50 -3.18 -12.10 -21.43
C THR A 50 -2.45 -12.95 -20.39
N ARG A 51 -1.13 -12.77 -20.21
CA ARG A 51 -0.29 -13.59 -19.32
C ARG A 51 0.39 -12.78 -18.22
N LEU A 52 0.22 -11.46 -18.19
CA LEU A 52 0.85 -10.58 -17.22
C LEU A 52 -0.10 -9.43 -16.88
N THR A 53 -0.27 -9.18 -15.59
CA THR A 53 -1.04 -8.06 -15.07
C THR A 53 -0.36 -7.48 -13.83
N LEU A 54 -0.66 -6.21 -13.51
CA LEU A 54 -0.15 -5.52 -12.32
C LEU A 54 -1.24 -5.49 -11.25
N LEU A 55 -0.87 -5.66 -9.98
CA LEU A 55 -1.78 -5.59 -8.83
C LEU A 55 -1.15 -4.76 -7.70
N GLY A 56 -1.97 -4.33 -6.74
CA GLY A 56 -1.52 -3.60 -5.55
C GLY A 56 -0.77 -2.32 -5.90
N ASP A 57 0.28 -2.00 -5.12
CA ASP A 57 1.08 -0.78 -5.31
C ASP A 57 1.71 -0.67 -6.72
N ALA A 58 1.98 -1.80 -7.39
CA ALA A 58 2.48 -1.80 -8.76
C ALA A 58 1.45 -1.26 -9.77
N ALA A 59 0.15 -1.40 -9.48
CA ALA A 59 -0.94 -0.92 -10.33
C ALA A 59 -1.51 0.42 -9.87
N HIS A 60 -1.59 0.65 -8.55
CA HIS A 60 -2.34 1.76 -7.98
C HIS A 60 -1.80 2.29 -6.64
N LEU A 61 -0.47 2.47 -6.50
CA LEU A 61 0.14 3.06 -5.29
C LEU A 61 -0.65 4.27 -4.75
N MET A 62 -1.08 4.16 -3.49
CA MET A 62 -1.90 5.16 -2.82
C MET A 62 -1.20 5.75 -1.60
N THR A 63 -1.57 6.97 -1.21
CA THR A 63 -1.21 7.51 0.10
C THR A 63 -1.85 6.68 1.23
N PRO A 64 -1.19 6.52 2.40
CA PRO A 64 -1.71 5.71 3.50
C PRO A 64 -2.95 6.30 4.19
N ASN A 65 -3.30 7.57 3.90
CA ASN A 65 -4.29 8.36 4.65
C ASN A 65 -5.69 7.74 4.78
N ARG A 66 -6.07 6.82 3.87
CA ARG A 66 -7.37 6.13 3.92
C ARG A 66 -7.29 4.68 4.39
N GLY A 67 -6.09 4.15 4.61
CA GLY A 67 -5.90 2.75 5.03
C GLY A 67 -6.42 1.70 4.04
N MET A 68 -6.72 2.07 2.79
CA MET A 68 -7.40 1.17 1.85
C MET A 68 -6.45 0.35 0.96
N ALA A 69 -5.19 0.78 0.80
CA ALA A 69 -4.27 0.19 -0.18
C ALA A 69 -4.16 -1.35 -0.09
N ALA A 70 -4.05 -1.88 1.13
CA ALA A 70 -3.98 -3.33 1.34
C ALA A 70 -5.29 -4.04 0.96
N ASN A 71 -6.45 -3.47 1.32
CA ASN A 71 -7.75 -4.05 0.97
C ASN A 71 -7.98 -4.01 -0.54
N THR A 72 -7.55 -2.95 -1.21
CA THR A 72 -7.60 -2.85 -2.67
C THR A 72 -6.70 -3.91 -3.31
N ALA A 73 -5.47 -4.10 -2.83
CA ALA A 73 -4.59 -5.17 -3.30
C ALA A 73 -5.19 -6.58 -3.10
N PHE A 74 -5.90 -6.82 -2.00
CA PHE A 74 -6.60 -8.10 -1.80
C PHE A 74 -7.80 -8.28 -2.72
N ALA A 75 -8.54 -7.21 -3.00
CA ALA A 75 -9.62 -7.25 -4.00
C ALA A 75 -9.06 -7.61 -5.39
N ASP A 76 -7.93 -7.02 -5.79
CA ASP A 76 -7.28 -7.36 -7.06
C ASP A 76 -6.95 -8.86 -7.16
N VAL A 77 -6.41 -9.44 -6.08
CA VAL A 77 -6.06 -10.87 -6.03
C VAL A 77 -7.30 -11.75 -6.13
N LEU A 78 -8.39 -11.37 -5.45
CA LEU A 78 -9.65 -12.09 -5.50
C LEU A 78 -10.24 -12.06 -6.92
N ASP A 79 -10.26 -10.90 -7.55
CA ASP A 79 -10.76 -10.73 -8.91
C ASP A 79 -9.92 -11.54 -9.91
N LEU A 80 -8.59 -11.50 -9.80
CA LEU A 80 -7.70 -12.31 -10.62
C LEU A 80 -7.94 -13.82 -10.43
N ALA A 81 -8.01 -14.28 -9.19
CA ALA A 81 -8.21 -15.70 -8.87
C ALA A 81 -9.54 -16.22 -9.42
N ASN A 82 -10.60 -15.40 -9.35
CA ASN A 82 -11.90 -15.72 -9.92
C ASN A 82 -11.83 -15.86 -11.45
N VAL A 83 -11.19 -14.89 -12.13
CA VAL A 83 -11.03 -14.93 -13.60
C VAL A 83 -10.26 -16.17 -14.03
N ILE A 84 -9.13 -16.48 -13.39
CA ILE A 84 -8.33 -17.67 -13.70
C ILE A 84 -9.13 -18.95 -13.48
N SER A 85 -9.87 -19.04 -12.37
CA SER A 85 -10.66 -20.23 -12.04
C SER A 85 -11.79 -20.47 -13.06
N ILE A 86 -12.47 -19.39 -13.49
CA ILE A 86 -13.51 -19.46 -14.51
C ILE A 86 -12.93 -19.91 -15.86
N ASP A 87 -11.79 -19.34 -16.26
CA ASP A 87 -11.13 -19.69 -17.52
C ASP A 87 -10.68 -21.16 -17.54
N HIS A 88 -10.07 -21.63 -16.45
CA HIS A 88 -9.71 -23.04 -16.27
C HIS A 88 -10.91 -23.97 -16.43
N ASN A 89 -12.03 -23.67 -15.78
CA ASN A 89 -13.24 -24.51 -15.87
C ASN A 89 -13.83 -24.54 -17.28
N LYS A 90 -13.78 -23.43 -18.03
CA LYS A 90 -14.21 -23.40 -19.45
C LYS A 90 -13.29 -24.25 -20.32
N SER A 91 -11.98 -24.17 -20.10
CA SER A 91 -11.01 -24.95 -20.86
C SER A 91 -11.13 -26.47 -20.63
N SER A 92 -11.59 -26.90 -19.45
CA SER A 92 -11.85 -28.31 -19.15
C SER A 92 -13.17 -28.88 -19.72
N LEU A 93 -14.07 -28.02 -20.19
CA LEU A 93 -15.38 -28.40 -20.75
C LEU A 93 -15.42 -28.34 -22.28
N ALA A 94 -14.33 -27.90 -22.92
CA ALA A 94 -14.16 -27.81 -24.37
C ALA A 94 -13.31 -28.99 -24.89
#